data_AF-A0A968K1E2-F1
#
_entry.id   AF-A0A968K1E2-F1
#
_cell.length_a   1.000
_cell.length_b   1.000
_cell.length_c   1.000
_cell.angle_alpha   90.00
_cell.angle_beta   90.00
_cell.angle_gamma   90.00
#
_symmetry.space_group_name_H-M   'P 1'
#
loop_
_entity.id
_entity.type
_entity.pdbx_description
1 polymer ?
#
loop_
_entity_poly.entity_id
_entity_poly.type
_entity_poly.pdbx_seq_one_letter_code
_entity_poly.pdbx_strand_id
1 'polypeptide(L)' 'TVAHLVGAAMLVILTDTDGLYSGDPRFDDSARLLDAVRHTDRVLDAIESGASGPLGSGGVATKVAAARMAAWSGIPTV' A
#
# COMPACT_ATOMS: atom_id res chain seq x y z
N THR A 1 9.55 11.07 1.06
CA THR A 1 10.01 9.80 1.64
C THR A 1 11.53 9.76 1.62
N VAL A 2 12.19 8.93 2.43
CA VAL A 2 13.66 8.75 2.34
C VAL A 2 14.06 8.34 0.92
N ALA A 3 13.26 7.46 0.28
CA ALA A 3 13.43 7.06 -1.12
C ALA A 3 13.53 8.26 -2.08
N HIS A 4 12.68 9.28 -1.92
CA HIS A 4 12.76 10.50 -2.72
C HIS A 4 14.05 11.29 -2.44
N LEU A 5 14.43 11.45 -1.18
CA LEU A 5 15.61 12.22 -0.79
C LEU A 5 16.93 11.58 -1.27
N VAL A 6 16.98 10.25 -1.36
CA VAL A 6 18.17 9.53 -1.82
C VAL A 6 18.16 9.28 -3.34
N GLY A 7 17.15 9.77 -4.06
CA GLY A 7 17.02 9.52 -5.50
C GLY A 7 16.86 8.05 -5.85
N ALA A 8 16.12 7.29 -5.02
CA ALA A 8 15.94 5.86 -5.22
C ALA A 8 15.19 5.58 -6.53
N ALA A 9 15.64 4.56 -7.27
CA ALA A 9 14.95 4.07 -8.46
C ALA A 9 13.68 3.25 -8.11
N MET A 10 13.59 2.71 -6.91
CA MET A 10 12.47 1.88 -6.44
C MET A 10 12.39 1.91 -4.90
N LEU A 11 11.17 1.77 -4.37
CA LEU A 11 10.91 1.49 -2.96
C LEU A 11 10.40 0.05 -2.81
N VAL A 12 10.96 -0.73 -1.90
CA VAL A 12 10.50 -2.09 -1.59
C VAL A 12 9.96 -2.11 -0.17
N ILE A 13 8.69 -2.47 0.02
CA ILE A 13 8.05 -2.60 1.33
C ILE A 13 7.92 -4.09 1.66
N LEU A 14 8.84 -4.60 2.47
CA LEU A 14 8.75 -5.98 2.96
C LEU A 14 7.56 -6.13 3.89
N THR A 15 6.69 -7.10 3.59
CA THR A 15 5.47 -7.39 4.31
C THR A 15 5.35 -8.90 4.55
N ASP A 16 4.58 -9.26 5.56
CA ASP A 16 4.23 -10.63 5.95
C ASP A 16 3.02 -11.18 5.17
N THR A 17 2.51 -10.39 4.22
CA THR A 17 1.42 -10.73 3.31
C THR A 17 1.95 -10.90 1.88
N ASP A 18 1.27 -11.67 1.04
CA ASP A 18 1.72 -11.88 -0.36
C ASP A 18 1.71 -10.60 -1.20
N GLY A 19 1.03 -9.55 -0.75
CA GLY A 19 1.01 -8.23 -1.37
C GLY A 19 -0.15 -7.38 -0.88
N LEU A 20 -0.58 -6.45 -1.74
CA LEU A 20 -1.73 -5.58 -1.50
C LEU A 20 -3.02 -6.23 -2.01
N TYR A 21 -4.04 -6.28 -1.16
CA TYR A 21 -5.36 -6.83 -1.52
C TYR A 21 -6.38 -5.70 -1.68
N SER A 22 -7.43 -5.93 -2.49
CA SER A 22 -8.55 -4.99 -2.67
C SER A 22 -9.39 -4.76 -1.41
N GLY A 23 -9.25 -5.63 -0.41
CA GLY A 23 -9.90 -5.62 0.90
C GLY A 23 -9.18 -6.57 1.84
N ASP A 24 -9.59 -6.66 3.11
CA ASP A 24 -8.98 -7.61 4.06
C ASP A 24 -9.49 -9.03 3.77
N PRO A 25 -8.64 -9.97 3.28
CA PRO A 25 -9.06 -11.32 2.94
C PRO A 25 -9.50 -12.16 4.14
N ARG A 26 -9.31 -11.67 5.38
CA ARG A 26 -9.83 -12.32 6.59
C ARG A 26 -11.32 -12.09 6.80
N PHE A 27 -11.87 -11.03 6.21
CA PHE A 27 -13.26 -10.63 6.39
C PHE A 27 -14.05 -10.56 5.07
N ASP A 28 -13.36 -10.50 3.94
CA ASP A 28 -13.94 -10.42 2.61
C ASP A 28 -13.41 -11.52 1.70
N ASP A 29 -14.22 -12.55 1.46
CA ASP A 29 -13.91 -13.65 0.55
C ASP A 29 -13.78 -13.20 -0.93
N SER A 30 -14.23 -11.98 -1.25
CA SER A 30 -14.06 -11.38 -2.57
C SER A 30 -12.78 -10.58 -2.71
N ALA A 31 -11.98 -10.44 -1.64
CA ALA A 31 -10.70 -9.75 -1.66
C ALA A 31 -9.73 -10.43 -2.63
N ARG A 32 -9.18 -9.66 -3.56
CA ARG A 32 -8.22 -10.14 -4.56
C ARG A 32 -6.88 -9.46 -4.38
N LEU A 33 -5.81 -10.20 -4.63
CA LEU A 33 -4.48 -9.64 -4.74
C LEU A 33 -4.45 -8.66 -5.94
N LEU A 34 -3.88 -7.49 -5.71
CA LEU A 34 -3.74 -6.45 -6.71
C LEU A 34 -2.36 -6.55 -7.35
N ASP A 35 -2.29 -7.01 -8.60
CA ASP A 35 -1.01 -7.20 -9.31
C ASP A 35 -0.29 -5.86 -9.59
N ALA A 36 -1.05 -4.81 -9.88
CA ALA A 36 -0.53 -3.47 -10.12
C ALA A 36 -1.59 -2.42 -9.81
N VAL A 37 -1.17 -1.32 -9.16
CA VAL A 37 -2.05 -0.22 -8.77
C VAL A 37 -1.37 1.11 -9.07
N ARG A 38 -2.14 2.09 -9.56
CA ARG A 38 -1.68 3.46 -9.73
C ARG A 38 -1.99 4.26 -8.47
N HIS A 39 -1.13 5.23 -8.15
CA HIS A 39 -1.32 6.12 -6.99
C HIS A 39 -2.64 6.93 -7.01
N THR A 40 -3.29 7.00 -8.17
CA THR A 40 -4.60 7.66 -8.40
C THR A 40 -5.79 6.72 -8.25
N ASP A 41 -5.59 5.42 -8.08
CA ASP A 41 -6.67 4.46 -8.05
C ASP A 41 -7.44 4.53 -6.72
N ARG A 42 -8.77 4.67 -6.81
CA ARG A 42 -9.66 4.82 -5.65
C ARG A 42 -9.63 3.64 -4.68
N VAL A 43 -9.18 2.47 -5.14
CA VAL A 43 -9.01 1.30 -4.28
C VAL A 43 -8.03 1.59 -3.13
N LEU A 44 -7.04 2.46 -3.35
CA LEU A 44 -6.09 2.86 -2.32
C LEU A 44 -6.77 3.68 -1.23
N ASP A 45 -7.70 4.58 -1.57
CA ASP A 45 -8.45 5.37 -0.59
C ASP A 45 -9.35 4.48 0.28
N ALA A 46 -9.92 3.41 -0.30
CA ALA A 46 -10.70 2.41 0.44
C ALA A 46 -9.83 1.60 1.42
N ILE A 47 -8.61 1.23 1.00
CA ILE A 47 -7.66 0.50 1.85
C ILE A 47 -7.12 1.39 2.97
N GLU A 48 -6.82 2.66 2.67
CA GLU A 48 -6.36 3.65 3.65
C GLU A 48 -7.44 3.95 4.72
N SER A 49 -8.72 4.00 4.31
CA SER A 49 -9.85 4.26 5.23
C SER A 49 -10.34 3.02 5.98
N GLY A 50 -10.23 1.83 5.39
CA GLY A 50 -10.70 0.56 5.96
C GLY A 50 -9.75 -0.06 7.00
N ALA A 51 -8.51 0.42 7.12
CA ALA A 51 -7.49 -0.21 7.96
C ALA A 51 -7.58 0.10 9.48
N SER A 52 -8.72 0.58 9.99
CA SER A 52 -8.97 0.69 11.44
C SER A 52 -9.20 -0.69 12.07
N GLY A 53 -8.20 -1.57 11.99
CA GLY A 53 -8.13 -2.84 12.72
C GLY A 53 -7.38 -2.69 14.06
N PRO A 54 -7.45 -3.69 14.96
CA PRO A 54 -6.91 -3.61 16.32
C PRO A 54 -5.37 -3.58 16.40
N LEU A 55 -4.66 -3.78 15.30
CA LEU A 55 -3.20 -3.68 15.23
C LEU A 55 -2.83 -2.25 14.85
N GLY A 56 -2.49 -1.45 15.86
CA GLY A 56 -2.34 0.01 15.78
C GLY A 56 -1.40 0.55 14.70
N SER A 57 -1.62 1.82 14.33
CA SER A 57 -0.80 2.84 13.62
C SER A 57 0.16 2.48 12.46
N GLY A 58 0.40 1.21 12.14
CA GLY A 58 1.44 0.74 11.22
C GLY A 58 1.00 -0.41 10.31
N GLY A 59 -0.31 -0.56 10.08
CA GLY A 59 -0.89 -1.61 9.23
C GLY A 59 -0.72 -1.37 7.73
N VAL A 60 -1.52 -2.09 6.93
CA VAL A 60 -1.55 -1.97 5.47
C VAL A 60 -1.79 -0.52 5.01
N ALA A 61 -2.62 0.27 5.70
CA ALA A 61 -2.82 1.68 5.36
C ALA A 61 -1.53 2.52 5.40
N THR A 62 -0.68 2.35 6.41
CA THR A 62 0.58 3.11 6.51
C THR A 62 1.54 2.71 5.39
N LYS A 63 1.59 1.42 5.04
CA LYS A 63 2.38 0.90 3.90
C LYS A 63 1.86 1.48 2.57
N VAL A 64 0.55 1.49 2.36
CA VAL A 64 -0.10 2.06 1.17
C VAL A 64 0.16 3.56 1.07
N ALA A 65 0.01 4.32 2.17
CA ALA A 65 0.29 5.75 2.18
C ALA A 65 1.75 6.04 1.80
N ALA A 66 2.72 5.27 2.34
CA ALA A 66 4.13 5.40 1.98
C ALA A 66 4.40 5.06 0.50
N ALA A 67 3.79 3.98 0.00
CA ALA A 67 3.88 3.58 -1.41
C ALA A 67 3.26 4.64 -2.33
N ARG A 68 2.11 5.21 -1.96
CA ARG A 68 1.43 6.28 -2.70
C ARG A 68 2.29 7.54 -2.78
N MET A 69 2.93 7.93 -1.68
CA MET A 69 3.85 9.07 -1.66
C MET A 69 5.11 8.84 -2.53
N ALA A 70 5.65 7.62 -2.52
CA ALA A 70 6.79 7.26 -3.37
C ALA A 70 6.39 7.25 -4.86
N ALA A 71 5.27 6.61 -5.20
CA ALA A 71 4.73 6.56 -6.55
C ALA A 71 4.37 7.96 -7.09
N TRP A 72 3.85 8.86 -6.25
CA TRP A 72 3.61 10.26 -6.61
C TRP A 72 4.90 11.01 -6.96
N SER A 73 6.01 10.62 -6.34
CA SER A 73 7.35 11.15 -6.63
C SER A 73 8.03 10.47 -7.82
N GLY A 74 7.30 9.65 -8.58
CA GLY A 74 7.81 8.89 -9.73
C GLY A 74 8.66 7.68 -9.36
N ILE A 75 8.60 7.22 -8.11
CA ILE A 75 9.36 6.06 -7.63
C ILE A 75 8.42 4.85 -7.59
N PRO A 76 8.61 3.85 -8.49
CA PRO A 76 7.89 2.59 -8.42
C PRO A 76 8.04 1.95 -7.05
N THR A 77 6.94 1.42 -6.51
CA THR A 77 6.94 0.72 -5.22
C THR A 77 6.45 -0.70 -5.40
N VAL A 78 7.11 -1.64 -4.73
CA VAL A 78 6.75 -3.07 -4.68
C VAL A 78 6.63 -3.55 -3.25
#